data_AF-A0A3M1IG70-F1
#
_entry.id   AF-A0A3M1IG70-F1
#
_cell.length_a   1.000
_cell.length_b   1.000
_cell.length_c   1.000
_cell.angle_alpha   90.00
_cell.angle_beta   90.00
_cell.angle_gamma   90.00
#
_symmetry.space_group_name_H-M   'P 1'
#
loop_
_entity.id
_entity.type
_entity.pdbx_description
1 polymer ?
#
loop_
_entity_poly.entity_id
_entity_poly.type
_entity_poly.pdbx_seq_one_letter_code
_entity_poly.pdbx_strand_id
1 'polypeptide(L)'
;TEAPDRLTIGICAAGHKAMFNPEWGGYPDGEFLGQLDPALAELRRRLRPEAATIEQTVGGLTPEWARRTGLKAGTPVAVGAFDAHLGGVGSGIAPGILVKIIGTSTCDMMVAPGSAQPPAIPGLCGIVKGSILPGYYGFEAGQSAVGDIFNWFVNYVQPGGRKLGSHEALTAGAAKLAPGESGLLALDWNNGNRTILVDQRLTGLLIGQTLYTTPAEIYRALIEATAFGALTIINRFEEYGVRVKQVVNCGGIAEKNPLVMQIYADVTGRPMKISRSAQTCALGAAIAGAVAAGVYRNVPAAQKKMTGLKPEVFRPNPGARRMYKELYTLYRTLHDAFGTREWEGNLYPVMKQLIDIRNRARKS
;
A
#
# COMPACT_ATOMS: atom_id res chain seq x y z
N THR A 1 -6.09 -30.57 7.78
CA THR A 1 -6.21 -30.73 9.25
C THR A 1 -7.14 -31.91 9.48
N GLU A 2 -6.75 -32.85 10.33
CA GLU A 2 -7.59 -34.01 10.69
C GLU A 2 -8.52 -33.71 11.88
N ALA A 3 -8.32 -32.55 12.53
CA ALA A 3 -9.06 -32.09 13.71
C ALA A 3 -9.53 -30.64 13.49
N PRO A 4 -10.63 -30.41 12.76
CA PRO A 4 -11.16 -29.06 12.52
C PRO A 4 -11.56 -28.36 13.83
N ASP A 5 -11.90 -29.13 14.86
CA ASP A 5 -12.17 -28.71 16.25
C ASP A 5 -10.98 -28.02 16.94
N ARG A 6 -9.76 -28.21 16.43
CA ARG A 6 -8.51 -27.68 17.01
C ARG A 6 -7.78 -26.68 16.11
N LEU A 7 -8.44 -26.22 15.05
CA LEU A 7 -7.87 -25.26 14.12
C LEU A 7 -7.60 -23.92 14.81
N THR A 8 -6.34 -23.46 14.75
CA THR A 8 -5.97 -22.09 15.14
C THR A 8 -6.23 -21.13 13.99
N ILE A 9 -6.99 -20.07 14.24
CA ILE A 9 -7.29 -19.04 13.26
C ILE A 9 -6.29 -17.89 13.38
N GLY A 10 -5.76 -17.39 12.25
CA GLY A 10 -4.90 -16.20 12.26
C GLY A 10 -5.71 -14.90 12.31
N ILE A 11 -5.38 -14.01 13.25
CA ILE A 11 -6.03 -12.70 13.44
C ILE A 11 -5.95 -11.81 12.20
N CYS A 12 -4.88 -11.97 11.41
CA CYS A 12 -4.69 -11.30 10.13
C CYS A 12 -5.88 -11.54 9.18
N ALA A 13 -6.20 -12.81 8.91
CA ALA A 13 -7.28 -13.15 7.99
C ALA A 13 -8.65 -12.93 8.62
N ALA A 14 -8.81 -13.33 9.88
CA ALA A 14 -10.07 -13.21 10.59
C ALA A 14 -10.53 -11.74 10.69
N GLY A 15 -9.62 -10.83 11.09
CA GLY A 15 -9.98 -9.43 11.28
C GLY A 15 -10.24 -8.70 9.95
N HIS A 16 -9.32 -8.82 8.99
CA HIS A 16 -9.40 -8.01 7.77
C HIS A 16 -10.46 -8.51 6.78
N LYS A 17 -10.78 -9.80 6.77
CA LYS A 17 -11.63 -10.41 5.73
C LYS A 17 -12.87 -11.15 6.28
N ALA A 18 -12.99 -11.27 7.60
CA ALA A 18 -14.15 -11.91 8.23
C ALA A 18 -14.73 -11.07 9.39
N MET A 19 -14.38 -9.79 9.50
CA MET A 19 -14.91 -8.85 10.49
C MET A 19 -14.70 -9.30 11.95
N PHE A 20 -13.67 -10.11 12.23
CA PHE A 20 -13.37 -10.55 13.58
C PHE A 20 -12.82 -9.40 14.43
N ASN A 21 -13.43 -9.13 15.58
CA ASN A 21 -12.95 -8.20 16.58
C ASN A 21 -13.11 -8.81 18.00
N PRO A 22 -12.02 -9.01 18.77
CA PRO A 22 -12.11 -9.51 20.14
C PRO A 22 -13.03 -8.68 21.05
N GLU A 23 -13.09 -7.36 20.85
CA GLU A 23 -13.92 -6.45 21.65
C GLU A 23 -15.43 -6.64 21.39
N TRP A 24 -15.79 -7.30 20.28
CA TRP A 24 -17.18 -7.61 19.90
C TRP A 24 -17.53 -9.09 20.09
N GLY A 25 -16.70 -9.86 20.81
CA GLY A 25 -16.90 -11.30 20.98
C GLY A 25 -16.54 -12.13 19.75
N GLY A 26 -15.65 -11.61 18.90
CA GLY A 26 -15.10 -12.30 17.72
C GLY A 26 -15.79 -11.89 16.42
N TYR A 27 -16.37 -12.86 15.71
CA TYR A 27 -17.09 -12.62 14.45
C TYR A 27 -18.46 -11.96 14.69
N PRO A 28 -19.06 -11.31 13.66
CA PRO A 28 -20.41 -10.74 13.74
C PRO A 28 -21.40 -11.74 14.35
N ASP A 29 -22.32 -11.25 15.18
CA ASP A 29 -23.25 -12.11 15.89
C ASP A 29 -24.23 -12.82 14.96
N GLY A 30 -24.85 -13.88 15.49
CA GLY A 30 -25.79 -14.69 14.72
C GLY A 30 -27.07 -13.96 14.36
N GLU A 31 -27.46 -12.92 15.10
CA GLU A 31 -28.64 -12.12 14.80
C GLU A 31 -28.41 -11.30 13.53
N PHE A 32 -27.30 -10.55 13.48
CA PHE A 32 -26.89 -9.79 12.31
C PHE A 32 -26.71 -10.68 11.07
N LEU A 33 -25.99 -11.81 11.22
CA LEU A 33 -25.78 -12.73 10.10
C LEU A 33 -27.08 -13.41 9.65
N GLY A 34 -27.99 -13.70 10.58
CA GLY A 34 -29.30 -14.29 10.30
C GLY A 34 -30.23 -13.35 9.51
N GLN A 35 -30.03 -12.04 9.58
CA GLN A 35 -30.73 -11.07 8.71
C GLN A 35 -30.35 -11.22 7.24
N LEU A 36 -29.15 -11.75 6.95
CA LEU A 36 -28.71 -12.06 5.58
C LEU A 36 -29.18 -13.45 5.15
N ASP A 37 -28.91 -14.48 5.98
CA ASP A 37 -29.35 -15.86 5.76
C ASP A 37 -29.26 -16.68 7.07
N PRO A 38 -30.29 -17.45 7.46
CA PRO A 38 -30.25 -18.31 8.66
C PRO A 38 -29.06 -19.28 8.71
N ALA A 39 -28.59 -19.80 7.58
CA ALA A 39 -27.44 -20.70 7.51
C ALA A 39 -26.13 -20.00 7.94
N LEU A 40 -26.04 -18.67 7.83
CA LEU A 40 -24.90 -17.90 8.31
C LEU A 40 -24.89 -17.80 9.85
N ALA A 41 -26.07 -17.72 10.48
CA ALA A 41 -26.18 -17.81 11.93
C ALA A 41 -25.72 -19.19 12.45
N GLU A 42 -26.05 -20.27 11.73
CA GLU A 42 -25.56 -21.62 12.04
C GLU A 42 -24.04 -21.76 11.80
N LEU A 43 -23.52 -21.17 10.72
CA LEU A 43 -22.08 -21.12 10.45
C LEU A 43 -21.33 -20.42 11.59
N ARG A 44 -21.85 -19.27 12.06
CA ARG A 44 -21.24 -18.48 13.15
C ARG A 44 -20.98 -19.28 14.42
N ARG A 45 -21.86 -20.24 14.75
CA ARG A 45 -21.71 -21.14 15.91
C ARG A 45 -20.55 -22.12 15.77
N ARG A 46 -20.09 -22.39 14.55
CA ARG A 46 -18.98 -23.31 14.25
C ARG A 46 -17.63 -22.61 14.07
N LEU A 47 -17.63 -21.27 13.98
CA LEU A 47 -16.40 -20.49 13.89
C LEU A 47 -15.70 -20.40 15.26
N ARG A 48 -14.36 -20.35 15.24
CA ARG A 48 -13.55 -20.27 16.47
C ARG A 48 -13.74 -18.92 17.16
N PRO A 49 -13.93 -18.86 18.48
CA PRO A 49 -14.10 -17.59 19.18
C PRO A 49 -12.79 -16.79 19.31
N GLU A 50 -11.65 -17.43 19.09
CA GLU A 50 -10.32 -16.86 19.28
C GLU A 50 -9.50 -16.87 17.99
N ALA A 51 -8.62 -15.87 17.87
CA ALA A 51 -7.66 -15.76 16.79
C ALA A 51 -6.28 -15.41 17.33
N ALA A 52 -5.26 -15.93 16.65
CA ALA A 52 -3.87 -15.94 17.06
C ALA A 52 -3.02 -15.01 16.20
N THR A 53 -1.98 -14.43 16.78
CA THR A 53 -1.02 -13.56 16.09
C THR A 53 0.13 -14.38 15.49
N ILE A 54 0.84 -13.80 14.52
CA ILE A 54 1.81 -14.50 13.65
C ILE A 54 2.99 -15.15 14.39
N GLU A 55 3.34 -14.69 15.58
CA GLU A 55 4.43 -15.21 16.39
C GLU A 55 4.04 -16.44 17.21
N GLN A 56 2.74 -16.73 17.31
CA GLN A 56 2.24 -17.90 18.03
C GLN A 56 2.40 -19.16 17.19
N THR A 57 2.56 -20.31 17.86
CA THR A 57 2.64 -21.61 17.19
C THR A 57 1.26 -22.24 17.04
N VAL A 58 1.00 -22.85 15.89
CA VAL A 58 -0.18 -23.71 15.65
C VAL A 58 0.09 -25.17 15.99
N GLY A 59 1.26 -25.47 16.57
CA GLY A 59 1.76 -26.81 16.83
C GLY A 59 3.03 -27.13 16.05
N GLY A 60 3.51 -28.37 16.22
CA GLY A 60 4.68 -28.88 15.53
C GLY A 60 4.35 -29.56 14.21
N LEU A 61 5.30 -29.53 13.27
CA LEU A 61 5.21 -30.25 12.00
C LEU A 61 4.98 -31.75 12.25
N THR A 62 3.92 -32.31 11.67
CA THR A 62 3.58 -33.73 11.89
C THR A 62 4.65 -34.66 11.30
N PRO A 63 4.79 -35.91 11.79
CA PRO A 63 5.72 -36.88 11.21
C PRO A 63 5.51 -37.12 9.71
N GLU A 64 4.26 -37.05 9.25
CA GLU A 64 3.92 -37.17 7.84
C GLU A 64 4.49 -36.00 7.01
N TRP A 65 4.22 -34.76 7.41
CA TRP A 65 4.72 -33.59 6.70
C TRP A 65 6.23 -33.41 6.84
N ALA A 66 6.81 -33.84 7.95
CA ALA A 66 8.26 -33.92 8.16
C ALA A 66 8.92 -34.78 7.08
N ARG A 67 8.40 -35.99 6.82
CA ARG A 67 8.90 -36.87 5.74
C ARG A 67 8.74 -36.24 4.36
N ARG A 68 7.62 -35.56 4.08
CA ARG A 68 7.36 -34.93 2.76
C ARG A 68 8.26 -33.73 2.48
N THR A 69 8.60 -32.96 3.51
CA THR A 69 9.39 -31.72 3.37
C THR A 69 10.87 -31.89 3.66
N GLY A 70 11.29 -33.03 4.22
CA GLY A 70 12.66 -33.27 4.67
C GLY A 70 13.04 -32.56 5.97
N LEU A 71 12.07 -32.00 6.70
CA LEU A 71 12.28 -31.29 7.97
C LEU A 71 12.08 -32.23 9.18
N LYS A 72 12.50 -31.77 10.37
CA LYS A 72 12.34 -32.53 11.62
C LYS A 72 10.88 -32.51 12.09
N ALA A 73 10.32 -33.66 12.45
CA ALA A 73 9.02 -33.74 13.11
C ALA A 73 9.03 -32.94 14.43
N GLY A 74 7.93 -32.25 14.72
CA GLY A 74 7.82 -31.35 15.87
C GLY A 74 8.42 -29.96 15.65
N THR A 75 9.01 -29.66 14.49
CA THR A 75 9.45 -28.28 14.17
C THR A 75 8.28 -27.32 14.31
N PRO A 76 8.38 -26.24 15.12
CA PRO A 76 7.28 -25.31 15.34
C PRO A 76 6.77 -24.69 14.03
N VAL A 77 5.46 -24.67 13.86
CA VAL A 77 4.77 -24.02 12.75
C VAL A 77 4.10 -22.76 13.29
N ALA A 78 4.39 -21.61 12.69
CA ALA A 78 3.80 -20.33 13.06
C ALA A 78 2.40 -20.17 12.46
N VAL A 79 1.60 -19.27 13.06
CA VAL A 79 0.30 -18.86 12.50
C VAL A 79 0.49 -18.15 11.15
N GLY A 80 -0.34 -18.51 10.17
CA GLY A 80 -0.31 -17.90 8.84
C GLY A 80 -0.90 -16.48 8.81
N ALA A 81 -0.43 -15.68 7.86
CA ALA A 81 -0.94 -14.34 7.56
C ALA A 81 -0.83 -14.04 6.06
N PHE A 82 -1.47 -12.95 5.62
CA PHE A 82 -1.41 -12.52 4.21
C PHE A 82 -0.02 -12.03 3.83
N ASP A 83 0.29 -12.21 2.55
CA ASP A 83 1.55 -11.83 1.93
C ASP A 83 1.91 -10.37 2.17
N ALA A 84 0.98 -9.43 2.00
CA ALA A 84 1.22 -8.00 2.22
C ALA A 84 1.58 -7.68 3.68
N HIS A 85 0.90 -8.32 4.63
CA HIS A 85 1.16 -8.10 6.05
C HIS A 85 2.53 -8.68 6.46
N LEU A 86 2.85 -9.88 5.98
CA LEU A 86 4.17 -10.48 6.16
C LEU A 86 5.25 -9.69 5.39
N GLY A 87 4.92 -9.12 4.23
CA GLY A 87 5.77 -8.20 3.49
C GLY A 87 6.10 -6.95 4.30
N GLY A 88 5.12 -6.43 5.04
CA GLY A 88 5.30 -5.41 6.08
C GLY A 88 6.34 -5.83 7.11
N VAL A 89 6.14 -6.99 7.75
CA VAL A 89 7.05 -7.54 8.75
C VAL A 89 8.47 -7.71 8.20
N GLY A 90 8.62 -8.36 7.05
CA GLY A 90 9.89 -8.61 6.37
C GLY A 90 10.57 -7.34 5.83
N SER A 91 9.84 -6.24 5.70
CA SER A 91 10.39 -4.92 5.35
C SER A 91 10.77 -4.09 6.59
N GLY A 92 10.59 -4.64 7.79
CA GLY A 92 10.91 -3.94 9.03
C GLY A 92 9.88 -2.89 9.44
N ILE A 93 8.58 -3.13 9.16
CA ILE A 93 7.50 -2.24 9.60
C ILE A 93 7.58 -1.96 11.11
N ALA A 94 7.35 -0.70 11.46
CA ALA A 94 7.32 -0.19 12.84
C ALA A 94 6.54 1.13 12.86
N PRO A 95 6.12 1.65 14.03
CA PRO A 95 5.44 2.94 14.09
C PRO A 95 6.22 4.06 13.40
N GLY A 96 5.55 4.78 12.49
CA GLY A 96 6.18 5.82 11.66
C GLY A 96 6.81 5.33 10.36
N ILE A 97 6.79 4.03 10.07
CA ILE A 97 7.30 3.44 8.83
C ILE A 97 6.12 2.91 8.03
N LEU A 98 5.78 3.59 6.94
CA LEU A 98 4.83 3.06 5.96
C LEU A 98 5.56 2.06 5.09
N VAL A 99 5.11 0.82 5.07
CA VAL A 99 5.60 -0.17 4.12
C VAL A 99 4.70 -0.15 2.90
N LYS A 100 5.27 0.18 1.75
CA LYS A 100 4.55 0.23 0.47
C LYS A 100 5.00 -0.93 -0.40
N ILE A 101 4.10 -1.88 -0.64
CA ILE A 101 4.31 -2.96 -1.59
C ILE A 101 3.86 -2.46 -2.96
N ILE A 102 4.82 -2.08 -3.81
CA ILE A 102 4.56 -1.42 -5.10
C ILE A 102 4.77 -2.37 -6.27
N GLY A 103 3.69 -2.59 -7.03
CA GLY A 103 3.63 -3.43 -8.21
C GLY A 103 2.51 -2.96 -9.15
N THR A 104 1.72 -3.90 -9.68
CA THR A 104 0.54 -3.62 -10.51
C THR A 104 -0.42 -2.63 -9.82
N SER A 105 -0.69 -2.90 -8.55
CA SER A 105 -1.36 -2.01 -7.58
C SER A 105 -0.42 -1.74 -6.38
N THR A 106 -0.94 -1.13 -5.32
CA THR A 106 -0.17 -1.00 -4.07
C THR A 106 -0.97 -1.48 -2.86
N CYS A 107 -0.24 -2.06 -1.91
CA CYS A 107 -0.71 -2.26 -0.54
C CYS A 107 0.17 -1.42 0.39
N ASP A 108 -0.47 -0.56 1.16
CA ASP A 108 0.16 0.39 2.08
C ASP A 108 -0.13 -0.04 3.50
N MET A 109 0.92 -0.49 4.19
CA MET A 109 0.83 -1.06 5.53
C MET A 109 1.41 -0.08 6.55
N MET A 110 0.67 0.15 7.63
CA MET A 110 1.10 0.93 8.78
C MET A 110 0.81 0.18 10.08
N VAL A 111 1.52 0.55 11.15
CA VAL A 111 1.25 0.07 12.50
C VAL A 111 1.25 1.23 13.50
N ALA A 112 0.39 1.13 14.52
CA ALA A 112 0.36 2.05 15.65
C ALA A 112 0.20 1.26 16.97
N PRO A 113 0.72 1.75 18.11
CA PRO A 113 0.61 1.05 19.39
C PRO A 113 -0.84 0.68 19.73
N GLY A 114 -1.07 -0.55 20.18
CA GLY A 114 -2.39 -1.07 20.53
C GLY A 114 -2.95 -0.59 21.88
N SER A 115 -2.25 0.31 22.56
CA SER A 115 -2.63 0.89 23.86
C SER A 115 -3.46 2.17 23.74
N ALA A 116 -3.58 2.75 22.54
CA ALA A 116 -4.46 3.87 22.25
C ALA A 116 -5.72 3.36 21.55
N GLN A 117 -6.85 4.07 21.71
CA GLN A 117 -8.04 3.78 20.91
C GLN A 117 -7.68 3.94 19.42
N PRO A 118 -8.00 2.96 18.55
CA PRO A 118 -7.65 3.05 17.15
C PRO A 118 -8.45 4.20 16.53
N PRO A 119 -7.82 5.11 15.78
CA PRO A 119 -8.59 6.08 15.02
C PRO A 119 -9.43 5.33 13.99
N ALA A 120 -10.73 5.63 13.91
CA ALA A 120 -11.57 5.19 12.81
C ALA A 120 -11.22 6.04 11.58
N ILE A 121 -10.31 5.55 10.74
CA ILE A 121 -9.82 6.27 9.56
C ILE A 121 -10.70 5.90 8.35
N PRO A 122 -11.50 6.83 7.80
CA PRO A 122 -12.35 6.56 6.65
C PRO A 122 -11.53 6.21 5.40
N GLY A 123 -12.01 5.21 4.65
CA GLY A 123 -11.44 4.80 3.38
C GLY A 123 -10.30 3.78 3.46
N LEU A 124 -9.88 3.39 4.67
CA LEU A 124 -8.96 2.26 4.83
C LEU A 124 -9.64 0.93 4.53
N CYS A 125 -8.84 -0.05 4.10
CA CYS A 125 -9.32 -1.41 3.84
C CYS A 125 -9.58 -2.18 5.15
N GLY A 126 -8.81 -1.90 6.20
CA GLY A 126 -9.01 -2.52 7.51
C GLY A 126 -8.05 -2.01 8.59
N ILE A 127 -8.52 -2.05 9.83
CA ILE A 127 -7.76 -1.69 11.03
C ILE A 127 -7.95 -2.80 12.06
N VAL A 128 -6.92 -3.61 12.28
CA VAL A 128 -7.05 -4.84 13.09
C VAL A 128 -5.87 -4.98 14.04
N LYS A 129 -6.16 -5.10 15.34
CA LYS A 129 -5.17 -5.32 16.39
C LYS A 129 -4.48 -6.67 16.21
N GLY A 130 -3.16 -6.71 16.24
CA GLY A 130 -2.35 -7.91 16.07
C GLY A 130 -2.20 -8.42 14.62
N SER A 131 -2.84 -7.78 13.64
CA SER A 131 -2.87 -8.30 12.25
C SER A 131 -1.54 -8.28 11.51
N ILE A 132 -0.63 -7.37 11.88
CA ILE A 132 0.70 -7.23 11.28
C ILE A 132 1.79 -7.46 12.34
N LEU A 133 1.72 -6.72 13.46
CA LEU A 133 2.60 -6.87 14.59
C LEU A 133 1.79 -7.16 15.86
N PRO A 134 2.24 -8.12 16.70
CA PRO A 134 1.59 -8.41 17.98
C PRO A 134 1.63 -7.19 18.91
N GLY A 135 0.50 -6.82 19.51
CA GLY A 135 0.37 -5.64 20.38
C GLY A 135 0.18 -4.30 19.66
N TYR A 136 0.04 -4.28 18.33
CA TYR A 136 -0.18 -3.07 17.53
C TYR A 136 -1.50 -3.16 16.75
N TYR A 137 -2.11 -2.02 16.45
CA TYR A 137 -3.08 -1.95 15.35
C TYR A 137 -2.32 -2.02 14.03
N GLY A 138 -2.72 -2.94 13.15
CA GLY A 138 -2.27 -2.98 11.77
C GLY A 138 -3.31 -2.32 10.87
N PHE A 139 -2.83 -1.43 9.99
CA PHE A 139 -3.66 -0.65 9.08
C PHE A 139 -3.34 -1.06 7.64
N GLU A 140 -4.38 -1.39 6.87
CA GLU A 140 -4.29 -1.74 5.45
C GLU A 140 -4.93 -0.62 4.62
N ALA A 141 -4.17 -0.03 3.70
CA ALA A 141 -4.61 0.86 2.64
C ALA A 141 -4.12 0.35 1.29
N GLY A 142 -4.59 0.95 0.19
CA GLY A 142 -3.96 0.70 -1.11
C GLY A 142 -4.47 1.59 -2.22
N GLN A 143 -3.64 1.74 -3.26
CA GLN A 143 -4.04 2.32 -4.54
C GLN A 143 -4.41 1.21 -5.51
N SER A 144 -5.56 1.37 -6.18
CA SER A 144 -6.15 0.36 -7.07
C SER A 144 -5.24 -0.01 -8.24
N ALA A 145 -4.53 0.95 -8.81
CA ALA A 145 -3.62 0.75 -9.93
C ALA A 145 -2.45 1.72 -9.84
N VAL A 146 -1.23 1.22 -10.06
CA VAL A 146 -0.01 2.02 -10.22
C VAL A 146 0.78 1.49 -11.40
N GLY A 147 1.39 0.31 -11.27
CA GLY A 147 2.05 -0.37 -12.37
C GLY A 147 1.09 -0.65 -13.54
N ASP A 148 -0.16 -0.96 -13.26
CA ASP A 148 -1.17 -1.19 -14.31
C ASP A 148 -1.50 0.05 -15.12
N ILE A 149 -1.40 1.25 -14.54
CA ILE A 149 -1.56 2.51 -15.28
C ILE A 149 -0.39 2.68 -16.26
N PHE A 150 0.84 2.39 -15.80
CA PHE A 150 2.02 2.47 -16.66
C PHE A 150 1.96 1.41 -17.78
N ASN A 151 1.58 0.18 -17.44
CA ASN A 151 1.41 -0.91 -18.38
C ASN A 151 0.29 -0.62 -19.38
N TRP A 152 -0.81 -0.01 -18.94
CA TRP A 152 -1.91 0.40 -19.80
C TRP A 152 -1.43 1.38 -20.87
N PHE A 153 -0.71 2.42 -20.47
CA PHE A 153 -0.19 3.41 -21.38
C PHE A 153 0.81 2.82 -22.39
N VAL A 154 1.73 1.96 -21.92
CA VAL A 154 2.72 1.31 -22.79
C VAL A 154 2.08 0.30 -23.74
N ASN A 155 1.18 -0.56 -23.26
CA ASN A 155 0.72 -1.73 -24.01
C ASN A 155 -0.55 -1.49 -24.83
N TYR A 156 -1.42 -0.57 -24.41
CA TYR A 156 -2.70 -0.32 -25.09
C TYR A 156 -2.69 1.01 -25.84
N VAL A 157 -2.13 2.07 -25.25
CA VAL A 157 -1.98 3.35 -25.97
C VAL A 157 -0.80 3.28 -26.96
N GLN A 158 0.26 2.53 -26.63
CA GLN A 158 1.44 2.27 -27.47
C GLN A 158 1.99 3.53 -28.16
N PRO A 159 2.24 4.63 -27.43
CA PRO A 159 2.60 5.89 -28.06
C PRO A 159 3.98 5.78 -28.72
N GLY A 160 4.05 6.02 -30.03
CA GLY A 160 5.30 5.87 -30.79
C GLY A 160 5.73 4.41 -31.04
N GLY A 161 4.81 3.45 -30.82
CA GLY A 161 5.04 2.02 -31.09
C GLY A 161 6.01 1.34 -30.11
N ARG A 162 6.39 0.09 -30.41
CA ARG A 162 7.13 -0.79 -29.48
C ARG A 162 8.47 -0.23 -28.99
N LYS A 163 9.16 0.59 -29.79
CA LYS A 163 10.51 1.09 -29.47
C LYS A 163 10.47 2.42 -28.72
N LEU A 164 9.71 3.41 -29.22
CA LEU A 164 9.66 4.74 -28.61
C LEU A 164 8.63 4.84 -27.47
N GLY A 165 7.69 3.90 -27.42
CA GLY A 165 6.67 3.78 -26.37
C GLY A 165 7.00 2.77 -25.28
N SER A 166 8.23 2.24 -25.23
CA SER A 166 8.62 1.28 -24.17
C SER A 166 8.71 1.98 -22.80
N HIS A 167 8.63 1.20 -21.71
CA HIS A 167 8.82 1.74 -20.36
C HIS A 167 10.14 2.48 -20.21
N GLU A 168 11.22 1.93 -20.76
CA GLU A 168 12.56 2.51 -20.70
C GLU A 168 12.62 3.83 -21.47
N ALA A 169 12.10 3.87 -22.70
CA ALA A 169 12.10 5.07 -23.53
C ALA A 169 11.26 6.20 -22.92
N LEU A 170 10.05 5.87 -22.44
CA LEU A 170 9.18 6.84 -21.79
C LEU A 170 9.75 7.31 -20.44
N THR A 171 10.37 6.42 -19.65
CA THR A 171 11.05 6.80 -18.41
C THR A 171 12.23 7.73 -18.69
N ALA A 172 13.04 7.43 -19.71
CA ALA A 172 14.18 8.27 -20.09
C ALA A 172 13.73 9.65 -20.60
N GLY A 173 12.62 9.73 -21.33
CA GLY A 173 12.02 11.02 -21.73
C GLY A 173 11.45 11.79 -20.53
N ALA A 174 10.66 11.12 -19.70
CA ALA A 174 10.04 11.70 -18.51
C ALA A 174 11.06 12.21 -17.48
N ALA A 175 12.22 11.54 -17.37
CA ALA A 175 13.29 11.93 -16.45
C ALA A 175 13.98 13.26 -16.84
N LYS A 176 13.89 13.69 -18.10
CA LYS A 176 14.43 14.98 -18.55
C LYS A 176 13.56 16.17 -18.14
N LEU A 177 12.30 15.91 -17.78
CA LEU A 177 11.35 16.95 -17.43
C LEU A 177 11.52 17.38 -15.96
N ALA A 178 11.55 18.68 -15.74
CA ALA A 178 11.39 19.27 -14.42
C ALA A 178 9.94 19.11 -13.92
N PRO A 179 9.71 19.10 -12.59
CA PRO A 179 8.37 19.14 -12.02
C PRO A 179 7.55 20.30 -12.60
N GLY A 180 6.33 20.01 -13.06
CA GLY A 180 5.44 21.01 -13.66
C GLY A 180 5.73 21.37 -15.12
N GLU A 181 6.84 20.92 -15.70
CA GLU A 181 7.23 21.27 -17.09
C GLU A 181 6.28 20.70 -18.16
N SER A 182 5.58 19.61 -17.86
CA SER A 182 4.56 19.04 -18.76
C SER A 182 3.35 19.97 -18.89
N GLY A 183 3.01 20.72 -17.85
CA GLY A 183 1.71 21.42 -17.72
C GLY A 183 0.51 20.48 -17.72
N LEU A 184 0.72 19.19 -17.47
CA LEU A 184 -0.31 18.17 -17.40
C LEU A 184 -0.64 17.83 -15.95
N LEU A 185 -1.85 17.35 -15.72
CA LEU A 185 -2.28 16.80 -14.44
C LEU A 185 -3.23 15.63 -14.67
N ALA A 186 -3.08 14.57 -13.88
CA ALA A 186 -3.88 13.36 -13.99
C ALA A 186 -4.42 12.87 -12.64
N LEU A 187 -5.51 12.10 -12.69
CA LEU A 187 -6.04 11.32 -11.57
C LEU A 187 -5.79 9.82 -11.82
N ASP A 188 -5.25 9.12 -10.83
CA ASP A 188 -4.76 7.74 -10.89
C ASP A 188 -5.87 6.69 -10.78
N TRP A 189 -7.05 6.96 -11.35
CA TRP A 189 -8.27 6.18 -11.12
C TRP A 189 -8.68 5.31 -12.31
N ASN A 190 -7.73 4.93 -13.18
CA ASN A 190 -7.99 4.06 -14.33
C ASN A 190 -8.63 2.70 -13.93
N ASN A 191 -8.59 2.33 -12.65
CA ASN A 191 -9.24 1.15 -12.08
C ASN A 191 -10.01 1.49 -10.79
N GLY A 192 -10.72 2.62 -10.77
CA GLY A 192 -11.40 3.13 -9.60
C GLY A 192 -10.47 3.61 -8.48
N ASN A 193 -11.04 3.95 -7.33
CA ASN A 193 -10.30 4.37 -6.14
C ASN A 193 -10.67 3.51 -4.93
N ARG A 194 -9.70 2.77 -4.39
CA ARG A 194 -9.88 1.99 -3.16
C ARG A 194 -9.76 2.87 -1.92
N THR A 195 -8.60 3.49 -1.72
CA THR A 195 -8.33 4.41 -0.61
C THR A 195 -8.02 5.79 -1.20
N ILE A 196 -8.68 6.88 -0.79
CA ILE A 196 -9.57 7.03 0.37
C ILE A 196 -11.07 7.03 0.03
N LEU A 197 -11.43 7.04 -1.26
CA LEU A 197 -12.81 7.32 -1.69
C LEU A 197 -13.72 6.10 -1.67
N VAL A 198 -13.15 4.88 -1.76
CA VAL A 198 -13.93 3.62 -1.79
C VAL A 198 -14.98 3.62 -2.91
N ASP A 199 -14.58 4.10 -4.09
CA ASP A 199 -15.46 4.19 -5.26
C ASP A 199 -14.82 3.50 -6.46
N GLN A 200 -15.36 2.32 -6.79
CA GLN A 200 -14.96 1.51 -7.94
C GLN A 200 -15.40 2.09 -9.30
N ARG A 201 -16.27 3.10 -9.31
CA ARG A 201 -16.84 3.70 -10.54
C ARG A 201 -16.10 4.94 -11.02
N LEU A 202 -15.07 5.37 -10.30
CA LEU A 202 -14.18 6.44 -10.74
C LEU A 202 -13.28 5.98 -11.90
N THR A 203 -12.94 6.93 -12.78
CA THR A 203 -12.15 6.67 -13.98
C THR A 203 -10.97 7.65 -14.09
N GLY A 204 -9.96 7.29 -14.88
CA GLY A 204 -8.77 8.12 -15.07
C GLY A 204 -9.09 9.45 -15.75
N LEU A 205 -8.35 10.49 -15.37
CA LEU A 205 -8.45 11.84 -15.93
C LEU A 205 -7.07 12.32 -16.36
N LEU A 206 -6.99 13.04 -17.48
CA LEU A 206 -5.79 13.75 -17.92
C LEU A 206 -6.20 15.11 -18.51
N ILE A 207 -5.71 16.20 -17.91
CA ILE A 207 -5.98 17.57 -18.37
C ILE A 207 -4.69 18.32 -18.70
N GLY A 208 -4.83 19.44 -19.43
CA GLY A 208 -3.71 20.33 -19.78
C GLY A 208 -3.07 20.05 -21.14
N GLN A 209 -3.64 19.14 -21.93
CA GLN A 209 -3.12 18.77 -23.25
C GLN A 209 -3.11 19.95 -24.22
N THR A 210 -2.10 19.97 -25.09
CA THR A 210 -2.02 20.88 -26.25
C THR A 210 -1.59 20.07 -27.47
N LEU A 211 -1.58 20.68 -28.66
CA LEU A 211 -1.06 20.05 -29.88
C LEU A 211 0.43 19.65 -29.79
N TYR A 212 1.15 20.16 -28.80
CA TYR A 212 2.56 19.88 -28.55
C TYR A 212 2.79 18.85 -27.43
N THR A 213 1.73 18.30 -26.84
CA THR A 213 1.87 17.30 -25.77
C THR A 213 2.52 16.03 -26.28
N THR A 214 3.58 15.60 -25.60
CA THR A 214 4.37 14.42 -25.95
C THR A 214 4.02 13.20 -25.10
N PRO A 215 4.31 11.97 -25.60
CA PRO A 215 4.15 10.75 -24.80
C PRO A 215 4.91 10.75 -23.47
N ALA A 216 6.12 11.32 -23.44
CA ALA A 216 6.94 11.40 -22.24
C ALA A 216 6.32 12.33 -21.18
N GLU A 217 5.72 13.45 -21.59
CA GLU A 217 4.98 14.34 -20.69
C GLU A 217 3.76 13.64 -20.09
N ILE A 218 2.99 12.89 -20.89
CA ILE A 218 1.85 12.10 -20.39
C ILE A 218 2.33 11.04 -19.40
N TYR A 219 3.37 10.29 -19.75
CA TYR A 219 3.93 9.26 -18.87
C TYR A 219 4.40 9.83 -17.53
N ARG A 220 5.07 11.00 -17.56
CA ARG A 220 5.46 11.74 -16.35
C ARG A 220 4.24 12.12 -15.51
N ALA A 221 3.18 12.65 -16.12
CA ALA A 221 1.96 13.03 -15.42
C ALA A 221 1.24 11.82 -14.77
N LEU A 222 1.28 10.65 -15.42
CA LEU A 222 0.73 9.41 -14.84
C LEU A 222 1.54 8.95 -13.63
N ILE A 223 2.88 9.04 -13.66
CA ILE A 223 3.72 8.75 -12.49
C ILE A 223 3.39 9.71 -11.34
N GLU A 224 3.32 11.01 -11.65
CA GLU A 224 2.99 12.06 -10.68
C GLU A 224 1.60 11.85 -10.06
N ALA A 225 0.59 11.48 -10.86
CA ALA A 225 -0.75 11.15 -10.37
C ALA A 225 -0.71 10.03 -9.32
N THR A 226 0.02 8.94 -9.58
CA THR A 226 0.15 7.86 -8.59
C THR A 226 0.87 8.32 -7.31
N ALA A 227 1.83 9.23 -7.42
CA ALA A 227 2.51 9.82 -6.26
C ALA A 227 1.57 10.74 -5.45
N PHE A 228 0.68 11.49 -6.12
CA PHE A 228 -0.35 12.30 -5.47
C PHE A 228 -1.42 11.43 -4.78
N GLY A 229 -1.81 10.31 -5.39
CA GLY A 229 -2.65 9.30 -4.75
C GLY A 229 -1.99 8.76 -3.47
N ALA A 230 -0.70 8.42 -3.52
CA ALA A 230 0.06 7.99 -2.34
C ALA A 230 0.15 9.07 -1.26
N LEU A 231 0.39 10.34 -1.62
CA LEU A 231 0.36 11.45 -0.66
C LEU A 231 -1.02 11.62 -0.02
N THR A 232 -2.10 11.41 -0.77
CA THR A 232 -3.47 11.49 -0.25
C THR A 232 -3.73 10.42 0.81
N ILE A 233 -3.24 9.19 0.59
CA ILE A 233 -3.29 8.12 1.60
C ILE A 233 -2.45 8.49 2.84
N ILE A 234 -1.23 9.00 2.64
CA ILE A 234 -0.37 9.44 3.75
C ILE A 234 -1.04 10.54 4.57
N ASN A 235 -1.60 11.55 3.93
CA ASN A 235 -2.30 12.63 4.61
C ASN A 235 -3.50 12.10 5.40
N ARG A 236 -4.27 11.15 4.83
CA ARG A 236 -5.38 10.51 5.54
C ARG A 236 -4.93 9.78 6.80
N PHE A 237 -3.78 9.10 6.79
CA PHE A 237 -3.24 8.52 8.03
C PHE A 237 -2.89 9.61 9.06
N GLU A 238 -2.25 10.68 8.62
CA GLU A 238 -1.75 11.74 9.51
C GLU A 238 -2.85 12.62 10.10
N GLU A 239 -3.93 12.88 9.35
CA GLU A 239 -5.16 13.53 9.84
C GLU A 239 -5.75 12.84 11.07
N TYR A 240 -5.52 11.54 11.18
CA TYR A 240 -6.02 10.68 12.26
C TYR A 240 -4.92 10.28 13.26
N GLY A 241 -3.80 11.01 13.28
CA GLY A 241 -2.73 10.84 14.27
C GLY A 241 -1.73 9.71 13.98
N VAL A 242 -1.87 8.99 12.86
CA VAL A 242 -0.93 7.93 12.45
C VAL A 242 0.19 8.54 11.59
N ARG A 243 1.20 9.11 12.27
CA ARG A 243 2.29 9.85 11.60
C ARG A 243 3.13 8.96 10.68
N VAL A 244 3.42 9.41 9.45
CA VAL A 244 4.35 8.72 8.52
C VAL A 244 5.68 9.48 8.45
N LYS A 245 6.75 8.89 8.99
CA LYS A 245 8.09 9.50 9.01
C LYS A 245 8.92 9.14 7.78
N GLN A 246 8.75 7.92 7.26
CA GLN A 246 9.47 7.40 6.10
C GLN A 246 8.65 6.30 5.42
N VAL A 247 8.99 6.02 4.17
CA VAL A 247 8.39 4.92 3.40
C VAL A 247 9.47 3.89 3.10
N VAL A 248 9.18 2.62 3.37
CA VAL A 248 10.00 1.48 2.94
C VAL A 248 9.24 0.76 1.85
N ASN A 249 9.79 0.77 0.65
CA ASN A 249 9.22 0.14 -0.52
C ASN A 249 9.72 -1.29 -0.64
N CYS A 250 8.83 -2.18 -1.04
CA CYS A 250 9.17 -3.50 -1.55
C CYS A 250 8.31 -3.79 -2.79
N GLY A 251 8.70 -4.79 -3.59
CA GLY A 251 8.08 -5.06 -4.89
C GLY A 251 8.86 -4.47 -6.07
N GLY A 252 8.56 -4.98 -7.26
CA GLY A 252 9.45 -4.85 -8.43
C GLY A 252 9.60 -3.44 -8.99
N ILE A 253 8.60 -2.55 -8.82
CA ILE A 253 8.70 -1.18 -9.36
C ILE A 253 9.77 -0.37 -8.63
N ALA A 254 9.86 -0.53 -7.31
CA ALA A 254 10.85 0.19 -6.50
C ALA A 254 12.29 -0.12 -6.92
N GLU A 255 12.54 -1.33 -7.43
CA GLU A 255 13.87 -1.72 -7.91
C GLU A 255 14.16 -1.30 -9.35
N LYS A 256 13.13 -1.17 -10.19
CA LYS A 256 13.27 -0.98 -11.64
C LYS A 256 13.15 0.45 -12.10
N ASN A 257 12.50 1.33 -11.33
CA ASN A 257 12.21 2.69 -11.77
C ASN A 257 12.60 3.75 -10.72
N PRO A 258 13.88 4.19 -10.73
CA PRO A 258 14.38 5.25 -9.84
C PRO A 258 13.62 6.58 -10.00
N LEU A 259 13.12 6.89 -11.19
CA LEU A 259 12.33 8.12 -11.43
C LEU A 259 11.04 8.11 -10.61
N VAL A 260 10.32 6.99 -10.59
CA VAL A 260 9.10 6.83 -9.78
C VAL A 260 9.44 7.03 -8.29
N MET A 261 10.50 6.41 -7.80
CA MET A 261 10.91 6.53 -6.40
C MET A 261 11.30 7.96 -6.02
N GLN A 262 12.01 8.68 -6.89
CA GLN A 262 12.37 10.08 -6.66
C GLN A 262 11.14 11.00 -6.68
N ILE A 263 10.23 10.85 -7.65
CA ILE A 263 8.99 11.63 -7.70
C ILE A 263 8.13 11.38 -6.46
N TYR A 264 8.02 10.12 -6.01
CA TYR A 264 7.33 9.79 -4.77
C TYR A 264 7.99 10.48 -3.57
N ALA A 265 9.32 10.48 -3.47
CA ALA A 265 10.02 11.19 -2.40
C ALA A 265 9.73 12.70 -2.42
N ASP A 266 9.74 13.32 -3.60
CA ASP A 266 9.52 14.76 -3.76
C ASP A 266 8.06 15.16 -3.46
N VAL A 267 7.10 14.40 -4.01
CA VAL A 267 5.66 14.60 -3.83
C VAL A 267 5.23 14.29 -2.41
N THR A 268 5.67 13.17 -1.83
CA THR A 268 5.29 12.84 -0.45
C THR A 268 6.09 13.63 0.57
N GLY A 269 7.35 13.98 0.30
CA GLY A 269 8.22 14.67 1.26
C GLY A 269 8.79 13.76 2.32
N ARG A 270 8.69 12.45 2.09
CA ARG A 270 9.20 11.41 2.96
C ARG A 270 10.33 10.70 2.22
N PRO A 271 11.42 10.33 2.90
CA PRO A 271 12.43 9.49 2.29
C PRO A 271 11.83 8.16 1.80
N MET A 272 12.11 7.80 0.55
CA MET A 272 11.75 6.51 -0.02
C MET A 272 12.96 5.59 0.11
N LYS A 273 12.82 4.54 0.91
CA LYS A 273 13.82 3.50 1.12
C LYS A 273 13.39 2.22 0.42
N ILE A 274 14.32 1.32 0.14
CA ILE A 274 14.01 0.01 -0.46
C ILE A 274 14.42 -1.10 0.52
N SER A 275 13.55 -2.08 0.73
CA SER A 275 13.89 -3.28 1.50
C SER A 275 15.07 -4.03 0.86
N ARG A 276 15.99 -4.55 1.68
CA ARG A 276 17.14 -5.33 1.20
C ARG A 276 16.72 -6.66 0.59
N SER A 277 15.65 -7.27 1.12
CA SER A 277 15.18 -8.58 0.65
C SER A 277 14.31 -8.41 -0.59
N ALA A 278 14.59 -9.18 -1.63
CA ALA A 278 13.70 -9.32 -2.79
C ALA A 278 12.47 -10.20 -2.49
N GLN A 279 12.47 -10.92 -1.37
CA GLN A 279 11.42 -11.85 -0.95
C GLN A 279 10.89 -11.44 0.43
N THR A 280 10.37 -10.21 0.54
CA THR A 280 9.94 -9.64 1.84
C THR A 280 8.82 -10.44 2.49
N CYS A 281 7.86 -10.96 1.72
CA CYS A 281 6.75 -11.77 2.26
C CYS A 281 7.27 -13.07 2.89
N ALA A 282 8.16 -13.78 2.18
CA ALA A 282 8.80 -14.99 2.71
C ALA A 282 9.70 -14.69 3.91
N LEU A 283 10.43 -13.56 3.90
CA LEU A 283 11.21 -13.11 5.05
C LEU A 283 10.33 -12.81 6.27
N GLY A 284 9.15 -12.22 6.07
CA GLY A 284 8.17 -12.02 7.13
C GLY A 284 7.67 -13.34 7.73
N ALA A 285 7.36 -14.32 6.88
CA ALA A 285 7.00 -15.67 7.32
C ALA A 285 8.15 -16.34 8.11
N ALA A 286 9.40 -16.17 7.65
CA ALA A 286 10.57 -16.69 8.35
C ALA A 286 10.80 -16.01 9.70
N ILE A 287 10.54 -14.70 9.82
CA ILE A 287 10.58 -13.97 11.09
C ILE A 287 9.53 -14.52 12.06
N ALA A 288 8.29 -14.74 11.59
CA ALA A 288 7.24 -15.36 12.38
C ALA A 288 7.64 -16.76 12.86
N GLY A 289 8.14 -17.61 11.95
CA GLY A 289 8.67 -18.94 12.28
C GLY A 289 9.82 -18.92 13.29
N ALA A 290 10.75 -17.98 13.16
CA ALA A 290 11.89 -17.87 14.07
C ALA A 290 11.47 -17.46 15.49
N VAL A 291 10.43 -16.62 15.64
CA VAL A 291 9.88 -16.27 16.95
C VAL A 291 9.07 -17.44 17.52
N ALA A 292 8.22 -18.09 16.71
CA ALA A 292 7.46 -19.27 17.13
C ALA A 292 8.37 -20.43 17.56
N ALA A 293 9.56 -20.54 16.97
CA ALA A 293 10.59 -21.51 17.34
C ALA A 293 11.44 -21.11 18.56
N GLY A 294 11.20 -19.94 19.15
CA GLY A 294 11.95 -19.45 20.32
C GLY A 294 13.36 -18.93 20.03
N VAL A 295 13.76 -18.79 18.76
CA VAL A 295 15.07 -18.26 18.36
C VAL A 295 15.20 -16.77 18.73
N TYR A 296 14.10 -16.04 18.61
CA TYR A 296 14.00 -14.64 19.03
C TYR A 296 12.82 -14.48 19.99
N ARG A 297 12.98 -13.57 20.97
CA ARG A 297 11.95 -13.32 21.99
C ARG A 297 10.64 -12.74 21.44
N ASN A 298 10.68 -11.98 20.33
CA ASN A 298 9.53 -11.32 19.73
C ASN A 298 9.85 -10.83 18.31
N VAL A 299 8.79 -10.46 17.56
CA VAL A 299 8.88 -10.00 16.17
C VAL A 299 9.82 -8.79 16.00
N PRO A 300 9.78 -7.72 16.82
CA PRO A 300 10.72 -6.61 16.67
C PRO A 300 12.20 -7.01 16.86
N ALA A 301 12.49 -7.94 17.79
CA ALA A 301 13.86 -8.43 17.99
C ALA A 301 14.36 -9.23 16.77
N ALA A 302 13.51 -10.07 16.19
CA ALA A 302 13.81 -10.79 14.96
C ALA A 302 13.98 -9.83 13.77
N GLN A 303 13.09 -8.84 13.60
CA GLN A 303 13.19 -7.83 12.55
C GLN A 303 14.54 -7.10 12.60
N LYS A 304 14.99 -6.66 13.78
CA LYS A 304 16.28 -5.98 13.95
C LYS A 304 17.48 -6.78 13.45
N LYS A 305 17.40 -8.12 13.44
CA LYS A 305 18.48 -9.02 13.02
C LYS A 305 18.31 -9.53 11.59
N MET A 306 17.07 -9.73 11.13
CA MET A 306 16.77 -10.41 9.88
C MET A 306 16.45 -9.45 8.73
N THR A 307 15.88 -8.27 9.00
CA THR A 307 15.56 -7.29 7.96
C THR A 307 16.74 -6.37 7.67
N GLY A 308 16.59 -5.54 6.64
CA GLY A 308 17.57 -4.52 6.27
C GLY A 308 17.08 -3.70 5.11
N LEU A 309 17.82 -2.65 4.78
CA LEU A 309 17.53 -1.73 3.70
C LEU A 309 18.66 -1.79 2.66
N LYS A 310 18.34 -1.52 1.40
CA LYS A 310 19.38 -1.24 0.40
C LYS A 310 20.05 0.11 0.71
N PRO A 311 21.30 0.34 0.27
CA PRO A 311 22.01 1.60 0.52
C PRO A 311 21.34 2.82 -0.11
N GLU A 312 20.67 2.62 -1.24
CA GLU A 312 19.98 3.67 -1.97
C GLU A 312 18.78 4.21 -1.20
N VAL A 313 18.70 5.54 -1.09
CA VAL A 313 17.60 6.25 -0.44
C VAL A 313 17.29 7.49 -1.25
N PHE A 314 16.08 7.55 -1.79
CA PHE A 314 15.58 8.73 -2.50
C PHE A 314 15.08 9.73 -1.48
N ARG A 315 15.74 10.89 -1.41
CA ARG A 315 15.40 11.96 -0.48
C ARG A 315 14.62 13.04 -1.20
N PRO A 316 13.63 13.66 -0.53
CA PRO A 316 12.89 14.76 -1.13
C PRO A 316 13.82 15.90 -1.51
N ASN A 317 13.75 16.34 -2.76
CA ASN A 317 14.37 17.57 -3.24
C ASN A 317 13.48 18.77 -2.83
N PRO A 318 13.99 19.74 -2.05
CA PRO A 318 13.20 20.89 -1.60
C PRO A 318 12.61 21.74 -2.72
N GLY A 319 13.34 21.89 -3.84
CA GLY A 319 12.88 22.64 -5.01
C GLY A 319 11.72 21.94 -5.71
N ALA A 320 11.89 20.66 -6.04
CA ALA A 320 10.85 19.83 -6.64
C ALA A 320 9.60 19.78 -5.74
N ARG A 321 9.80 19.65 -4.42
CA ARG A 321 8.71 19.59 -3.46
C ARG A 321 7.87 20.87 -3.41
N ARG A 322 8.47 22.05 -3.57
CA ARG A 322 7.69 23.30 -3.65
C ARG A 322 6.73 23.26 -4.84
N MET A 323 7.23 22.87 -6.01
CA MET A 323 6.40 22.73 -7.20
C MET A 323 5.31 21.66 -7.04
N TYR A 324 5.66 20.50 -6.49
CA TYR A 324 4.68 19.43 -6.27
C TYR A 324 3.62 19.77 -5.22
N LYS A 325 3.88 20.67 -4.26
CA LYS A 325 2.82 21.18 -3.36
C LYS A 325 1.79 22.01 -4.11
N GLU A 326 2.23 22.86 -5.06
CA GLU A 326 1.32 23.63 -5.91
C GLU A 326 0.48 22.68 -6.78
N LEU A 327 1.12 21.73 -7.47
CA LEU A 327 0.43 20.73 -8.29
C LEU A 327 -0.51 19.85 -7.47
N TYR A 328 -0.13 19.46 -6.25
CA TYR A 328 -0.98 18.66 -5.37
C TYR A 328 -2.24 19.40 -4.96
N THR A 329 -2.18 20.72 -4.81
CA THR A 329 -3.37 21.54 -4.53
C THR A 329 -4.36 21.45 -5.69
N LEU A 330 -3.87 21.52 -6.93
CA LEU A 330 -4.70 21.31 -8.12
C LEU A 330 -5.22 19.88 -8.23
N TYR A 331 -4.39 18.88 -7.91
CA TYR A 331 -4.81 17.48 -7.84
C TYR A 331 -5.95 17.31 -6.85
N ARG A 332 -5.86 17.89 -5.65
CA ARG A 332 -6.92 17.84 -4.62
C ARG A 332 -8.20 18.49 -5.10
N THR A 333 -8.13 19.64 -5.78
CA THR A 333 -9.31 20.26 -6.39
C THR A 333 -10.02 19.32 -7.36
N LEU A 334 -9.28 18.66 -8.26
CA LEU A 334 -9.85 17.69 -9.20
C LEU A 334 -10.35 16.42 -8.51
N HIS A 335 -9.57 15.91 -7.55
CA HIS A 335 -9.94 14.74 -6.75
C HIS A 335 -11.29 14.96 -6.07
N ASP A 336 -11.49 16.10 -5.41
CA ASP A 336 -12.74 16.35 -4.69
C ASP A 336 -13.88 16.67 -5.65
N ALA A 337 -13.62 17.43 -6.73
CA ALA A 337 -14.63 17.75 -7.73
C ALA A 337 -15.22 16.53 -8.45
N PHE A 338 -14.40 15.51 -8.74
CA PHE A 338 -14.86 14.29 -9.42
C PHE A 338 -15.16 13.13 -8.47
N GLY A 339 -14.62 13.16 -7.26
CA GLY A 339 -14.62 12.03 -6.33
C GLY A 339 -15.49 12.18 -5.08
N THR A 340 -16.05 13.37 -4.84
CA THR A 340 -16.89 13.63 -3.65
C THR A 340 -18.20 14.28 -4.03
N ARG A 341 -19.25 14.10 -3.23
CA ARG A 341 -20.59 14.66 -3.52
C ARG A 341 -20.73 16.09 -3.02
N GLU A 342 -19.92 16.47 -2.04
CA GLU A 342 -20.01 17.69 -1.25
C GLU A 342 -19.19 18.85 -1.83
N TRP A 343 -18.53 18.67 -2.98
CA TRP A 343 -17.66 19.68 -3.55
C TRP A 343 -18.43 20.81 -4.23
N GLU A 344 -18.18 22.06 -3.82
CA GLU A 344 -18.83 23.28 -4.35
C GLU A 344 -17.84 24.30 -4.95
N GLY A 345 -16.67 23.84 -5.42
CA GLY A 345 -15.60 24.73 -5.89
C GLY A 345 -15.73 25.21 -7.33
N ASN A 346 -14.64 25.78 -7.87
CA ASN A 346 -14.55 26.26 -9.25
C ASN A 346 -13.36 25.62 -10.00
N LEU A 347 -13.63 24.96 -11.13
CA LEU A 347 -12.61 24.33 -11.98
C LEU A 347 -12.01 25.27 -13.05
N TYR A 348 -12.61 26.44 -13.29
CA TYR A 348 -12.13 27.41 -14.28
C TYR A 348 -10.63 27.75 -14.21
N PRO A 349 -10.01 27.98 -13.02
CA PRO A 349 -8.62 28.40 -12.94
C PRO A 349 -7.61 27.27 -13.16
N VAL A 350 -8.01 26.00 -13.02
CA VAL A 350 -7.06 24.87 -12.94
C VAL A 350 -6.13 24.80 -14.15
N MET A 351 -6.67 24.85 -15.37
CA MET A 351 -5.83 24.78 -16.58
C MET A 351 -4.95 26.02 -16.77
N LYS A 352 -5.38 27.21 -16.34
CA LYS A 352 -4.59 28.44 -16.46
C LYS A 352 -3.40 28.38 -15.50
N GLN A 353 -3.64 27.93 -14.27
CA GLN A 353 -2.58 27.70 -13.29
C GLN A 353 -1.59 26.63 -13.75
N LEU A 354 -2.03 25.56 -14.42
CA LEU A 354 -1.12 24.58 -15.03
C LEU A 354 -0.24 25.20 -16.13
N ILE A 355 -0.79 26.10 -16.96
CA ILE A 355 -0.01 26.85 -17.96
C ILE A 355 1.02 27.75 -17.28
N ASP A 356 0.63 28.48 -16.23
CA ASP A 356 1.55 29.35 -15.49
C ASP A 356 2.67 28.57 -14.79
N ILE A 357 2.34 27.42 -14.20
CA ILE A 357 3.32 26.47 -13.64
C ILE A 357 4.29 26.02 -14.73
N ARG A 358 3.79 25.55 -15.88
CA ARG A 358 4.63 25.12 -17.00
C ARG A 358 5.56 26.21 -17.49
N ASN A 359 5.04 27.43 -17.67
CA ASN A 359 5.81 28.56 -18.15
C ASN A 359 6.91 28.97 -17.17
N ARG A 360 6.70 28.81 -15.86
CA ARG A 360 7.75 29.01 -14.85
C ARG A 360 8.79 27.89 -14.91
N ALA A 361 8.35 26.63 -14.97
CA ALA A 361 9.24 25.46 -14.99
C ALA A 361 10.15 25.40 -16.23
N ARG A 362 9.69 25.89 -17.39
CA ARG A 362 10.51 25.95 -18.63
C ARG A 362 11.52 27.11 -18.66
N LYS A 363 11.44 28.05 -17.72
CA LYS A 363 12.35 29.22 -17.62
C LYS A 363 13.46 29.03 -16.59
N SER A 364 13.27 28.12 -15.64
CA SER A 364 14.24 27.71 -14.62
C SER A 364 15.14 26.61 -15.14
#